data_AF-A0A4R5DH04-F1
#
_entry.id   AF-A0A4R5DH04-F1
#
_cell.length_a   1.000
_cell.length_b   1.000
_cell.length_c   1.000
_cell.angle_alpha   90.00
_cell.angle_beta   90.00
_cell.angle_gamma   90.00
#
_symmetry.space_group_name_H-M   'P 1'
#
loop_
_entity.id
_entity.type
_entity.pdbx_description
1 polymer ?
#
loop_
_entity_poly.entity_id
_entity_poly.type
_entity_poly.pdbx_seq_one_letter_code
_entity_poly.pdbx_strand_id
1 'polypeptide(L)'
;MELIATDPFFENISDIIFLLDRHDKLRELEDPELKRAVFTIVQEIIDNGIAKPIFGYSPTGPMPDPIPERAEEVLNYLDKYWGKPTDQHNDIGRAYLIFFAKKDGDLEHNSFKAK
;
A
#
# COMPACT_ATOMS: atom_id res chain seq x y z
N MET A 1 -10.31 17.00 7.20
CA MET A 1 -9.81 15.77 6.57
C MET A 1 -8.31 15.80 6.70
N GLU A 2 -7.76 15.18 7.75
CA GLU A 2 -6.37 14.74 7.68
C GLU A 2 -6.33 13.64 6.62
N LEU A 3 -5.41 13.76 5.66
CA LEU A 3 -5.15 12.65 4.76
C LEU A 3 -4.65 11.49 5.62
N ILE A 4 -5.06 10.26 5.33
CA ILE A 4 -4.50 9.05 5.97
C ILE A 4 -2.96 9.05 5.86
N ALA A 5 -2.41 9.72 4.83
CA ALA A 5 -0.97 9.92 4.63
C ALA A 5 -0.25 10.74 5.73
N THR A 6 -0.95 11.48 6.60
CA THR A 6 -0.34 12.26 7.68
C THR A 6 -0.55 11.64 9.06
N ASP A 7 -1.23 10.50 9.16
CA ASP A 7 -1.52 9.85 10.42
C ASP A 7 -0.32 8.96 10.86
N PRO A 8 0.29 9.20 12.04
CA PRO A 8 1.45 8.45 12.52
C PRO A 8 1.18 6.96 12.81
N PHE A 9 -0.10 6.55 12.83
CA PHE A 9 -0.52 5.17 13.03
C PHE A 9 -0.59 4.37 11.72
N PHE A 10 -0.44 5.02 10.56
CA PHE A 10 -0.51 4.40 9.25
C PHE A 10 0.81 4.49 8.50
N GLU A 11 1.22 3.37 7.91
CA GLU A 11 2.35 3.30 6.97
C GLU A 11 1.83 2.96 5.56
N ASN A 12 2.55 3.37 4.52
CA ASN A 12 2.29 3.05 3.12
C ASN A 12 3.31 2.07 2.54
N ILE A 13 2.94 1.44 1.44
CA ILE A 13 3.88 0.82 0.50
C ILE A 13 4.97 1.80 0.03
N SER A 14 4.66 3.10 -0.16
CA SER A 14 5.70 4.07 -0.52
C SER A 14 6.77 4.24 0.55
N ASP A 15 6.41 4.07 1.82
CA ASP A 15 7.36 4.17 2.93
C ASP A 15 8.30 2.96 2.92
N ILE A 16 7.78 1.78 2.57
CA ILE A 16 8.59 0.59 2.31
C ILE A 16 9.58 0.85 1.16
N ILE A 17 9.11 1.38 0.03
CA ILE A 17 9.96 1.71 -1.13
C ILE A 17 11.04 2.72 -0.73
N PHE A 18 10.65 3.81 -0.06
CA PHE A 18 11.57 4.84 0.41
C PHE A 18 12.65 4.28 1.35
N LEU A 19 12.29 3.37 2.24
CA LEU A 19 13.24 2.70 3.13
C LEU A 19 14.21 1.80 2.35
N LEU A 20 13.72 1.05 1.36
CA LEU A 20 14.58 0.23 0.49
C LEU A 20 15.57 1.09 -0.30
N ASP A 21 15.10 2.20 -0.88
CA ASP A 21 15.97 3.13 -1.62
C ASP A 21 17.03 3.76 -0.71
N ARG A 22 16.65 4.10 0.53
CA ARG A 22 17.53 4.73 1.51
C ARG A 22 18.57 3.80 2.10
N HIS A 23 18.23 2.53 2.34
CA HIS A 23 19.05 1.61 3.12
C HIS A 23 19.71 0.49 2.31
N ASP A 24 19.30 0.28 1.07
CA ASP A 24 19.85 -0.76 0.19
C ASP A 24 20.37 -0.16 -1.13
N LYS A 25 19.47 0.13 -2.08
CA LYS A 25 19.81 0.82 -3.34
C LYS A 25 18.56 1.37 -4.01
N LEU A 26 18.74 2.49 -4.71
CA LEU A 26 17.72 3.07 -5.57
C LEU A 26 17.38 2.13 -6.74
N ARG A 27 16.09 1.90 -6.97
CA ARG A 27 15.59 1.08 -8.08
C ARG A 27 14.48 1.80 -8.83
N GLU A 28 14.39 1.54 -10.13
CA GLU A 28 13.24 1.97 -10.93
C GLU A 28 11.99 1.20 -10.51
N LEU A 29 10.82 1.79 -10.68
CA LEU A 29 9.56 1.21 -10.21
C LEU A 29 9.17 -0.08 -10.97
N GLU A 30 9.69 -0.27 -12.17
CA GLU A 30 9.52 -1.45 -13.02
C GLU A 30 10.49 -2.58 -12.63
N ASP A 31 11.44 -2.33 -11.72
CA ASP A 31 12.44 -3.30 -11.31
C ASP A 31 11.78 -4.52 -10.64
N PRO A 32 11.92 -5.74 -11.22
CA PRO A 32 11.41 -6.96 -10.61
C PRO A 32 12.03 -7.28 -9.24
N GLU A 33 13.20 -6.75 -8.93
CA GLU A 33 13.85 -6.86 -7.63
C GLU A 33 13.15 -5.99 -6.60
N LEU A 34 12.82 -4.72 -6.94
CA LEU A 34 12.07 -3.82 -6.06
C LEU A 34 10.71 -4.42 -5.71
N LYS A 35 9.97 -4.89 -6.72
CA LYS A 35 8.68 -5.53 -6.53
C LYS A 35 8.77 -6.69 -5.56
N ARG A 36 9.75 -7.58 -5.75
CA ARG A 36 9.96 -8.74 -4.86
C ARG A 36 10.28 -8.31 -3.43
N ALA A 37 11.18 -7.34 -3.24
CA ALA A 37 11.52 -6.83 -1.92
C ALA A 37 10.31 -6.24 -1.19
N VAL A 38 9.54 -5.38 -1.88
CA VAL A 38 8.30 -4.80 -1.33
C VAL A 38 7.30 -5.89 -0.96
N PHE A 39 7.07 -6.86 -1.84
CA PHE A 39 6.09 -7.93 -1.60
C PHE A 39 6.49 -8.81 -0.42
N THR A 40 7.78 -9.12 -0.28
CA THR A 40 8.30 -9.86 0.89
C THR A 40 8.04 -9.10 2.19
N ILE A 41 8.30 -7.79 2.23
CA ILE A 41 8.07 -6.98 3.44
C ILE A 41 6.57 -6.91 3.76
N VAL A 42 5.72 -6.69 2.76
CA VAL A 42 4.25 -6.66 2.94
C VAL A 42 3.74 -7.99 3.48
N GLN A 43 4.20 -9.10 2.92
CA GLN A 43 3.85 -10.45 3.39
C GLN A 43 4.22 -10.62 4.87
N GLU A 44 5.46 -10.30 5.26
CA GLU A 44 5.92 -10.41 6.64
C GLU A 44 5.12 -9.53 7.62
N ILE A 45 4.75 -8.31 7.21
CA ILE A 45 3.92 -7.41 8.02
C ILE A 45 2.57 -8.05 8.34
N ILE A 46 1.93 -8.65 7.34
CA ILE A 46 0.60 -9.25 7.47
C ILE A 46 0.66 -10.59 8.22
N ASP A 47 1.59 -11.47 7.85
CA ASP A 47 1.71 -12.81 8.43
C ASP A 47 2.05 -12.78 9.93
N ASN A 48 2.90 -11.83 10.34
CA ASN A 48 3.24 -11.64 11.75
C ASN A 48 2.20 -10.78 12.49
N GLY A 49 1.16 -10.30 11.80
CA GLY A 49 0.14 -9.42 12.35
C GLY A 49 0.71 -8.13 12.93
N ILE A 50 1.81 -7.62 12.37
CA ILE A 50 2.44 -6.34 12.79
C ILE A 50 1.48 -5.19 12.50
N ALA A 51 0.80 -5.26 11.36
CA ALA A 51 -0.20 -4.31 10.95
C ALA A 51 -1.30 -4.98 10.13
N LYS A 52 -2.46 -4.30 10.04
CA LYS A 52 -3.59 -4.73 9.22
C LYS A 52 -3.64 -3.94 7.91
N PRO A 53 -3.87 -4.59 6.77
CA PRO A 53 -4.07 -3.90 5.51
C PRO A 53 -5.37 -3.10 5.56
N ILE A 54 -5.32 -1.86 5.10
CA ILE A 54 -6.46 -0.95 4.99
C ILE A 54 -6.43 -0.35 3.61
N PHE A 55 -7.60 -0.26 2.98
CA PHE A 55 -7.73 0.29 1.64
C PHE A 55 -8.40 1.66 1.65
N GLY A 56 -7.77 2.62 0.99
CA GLY A 56 -8.26 3.98 0.83
C GLY A 56 -8.63 4.29 -0.61
N TYR A 57 -9.19 5.49 -0.84
CA TYR A 57 -9.46 5.98 -2.19
C TYR A 57 -8.18 6.05 -3.02
N SER A 58 -8.23 5.51 -4.23
CA SER A 58 -7.15 5.58 -5.21
C SER A 58 -7.65 6.07 -6.56
N PRO A 59 -6.95 7.02 -7.19
CA PRO A 59 -7.23 7.44 -8.55
C PRO A 59 -6.71 6.43 -9.60
N THR A 60 -5.90 5.44 -9.21
CA THR A 60 -5.21 4.52 -10.14
C THR A 60 -5.79 3.11 -10.18
N GLY A 61 -6.61 2.72 -9.20
CA GLY A 61 -7.25 1.41 -9.16
C GLY A 61 -8.55 1.42 -8.36
N PRO A 62 -9.54 0.57 -8.72
CA PRO A 62 -10.78 0.47 -7.97
C PRO A 62 -10.50 -0.08 -6.57
N MET A 63 -11.19 0.46 -5.56
CA MET A 63 -11.18 -0.14 -4.21
C MET A 63 -11.62 -1.60 -4.32
N PRO A 64 -10.86 -2.55 -3.74
CA PRO A 64 -11.25 -3.95 -3.84
C PRO A 64 -12.54 -4.20 -3.05
N ASP A 65 -13.39 -5.03 -3.62
CA ASP A 65 -14.64 -5.50 -3.02
C ASP A 65 -14.77 -7.01 -3.30
N PRO A 66 -14.61 -7.88 -2.27
CA PRO A 66 -14.37 -7.56 -0.87
C PRO A 66 -12.95 -7.01 -0.59
N ILE A 67 -12.77 -6.36 0.56
CA ILE A 67 -11.46 -5.89 1.02
C ILE A 67 -10.55 -7.10 1.36
N PRO A 68 -9.34 -7.20 0.78
CA PRO A 68 -8.37 -8.25 1.09
C PRO A 68 -7.96 -8.21 2.56
N GLU A 69 -8.03 -9.36 3.24
CA GLU A 69 -7.60 -9.50 4.64
C GLU A 69 -6.37 -10.39 4.77
N ARG A 70 -6.12 -11.25 3.78
CA ARG A 70 -4.98 -12.18 3.77
C ARG A 70 -3.86 -11.64 2.90
N ALA A 71 -2.63 -11.98 3.27
CA ALA A 71 -1.44 -11.55 2.54
C ALA A 71 -1.49 -11.96 1.06
N GLU A 72 -1.93 -13.19 0.75
CA GLU A 72 -2.11 -13.65 -0.64
C GLU A 72 -3.05 -12.74 -1.45
N GLU A 73 -4.20 -12.38 -0.88
CA GLU A 73 -5.20 -11.52 -1.53
C GLU A 73 -4.65 -10.11 -1.76
N VAL A 74 -3.94 -9.59 -0.76
CA VAL A 74 -3.23 -8.30 -0.81
C VAL A 74 -2.18 -8.32 -1.92
N LEU A 75 -1.31 -9.34 -1.96
CA LEU A 75 -0.25 -9.43 -2.96
C LEU A 75 -0.82 -9.61 -4.37
N ASN A 76 -1.87 -10.41 -4.55
CA ASN A 76 -2.56 -10.56 -5.83
C ASN A 76 -3.13 -9.23 -6.32
N TYR A 77 -3.70 -8.44 -5.41
CA TYR A 77 -4.20 -7.11 -5.74
C TYR A 77 -3.05 -6.17 -6.15
N LEU A 78 -1.96 -6.12 -5.38
CA LEU A 78 -0.78 -5.32 -5.72
C LEU A 78 -0.17 -5.73 -7.06
N ASP A 79 -0.06 -7.03 -7.33
CA ASP A 79 0.50 -7.57 -8.56
C ASP A 79 -0.28 -7.11 -9.78
N LYS A 80 -1.62 -7.14 -9.68
CA LYS A 80 -2.53 -6.74 -10.75
C LYS A 80 -2.32 -5.30 -11.20
N TYR A 81 -1.94 -4.40 -10.29
CA TYR A 81 -1.78 -2.96 -10.56
C TYR A 81 -0.31 -2.49 -10.53
N TRP A 82 0.65 -3.38 -10.26
CA TRP A 82 2.07 -3.05 -10.29
C TRP A 82 2.52 -2.70 -11.71
N GLY A 83 3.16 -1.53 -11.89
CA GLY A 83 3.73 -1.16 -13.18
C GLY A 83 2.71 -0.88 -14.28
N LYS A 84 1.44 -0.64 -13.93
CA LYS A 84 0.38 -0.30 -14.89
C LYS A 84 -0.01 1.17 -14.73
N PRO A 85 0.75 2.12 -15.31
CA PRO A 85 0.28 3.49 -15.42
C PRO A 85 -1.05 3.50 -16.17
N THR A 86 -2.04 4.21 -15.64
CA THR A 86 -3.28 4.46 -16.38
C THR A 86 -3.10 5.72 -17.23
N ASP A 87 -3.77 5.81 -18.38
CA ASP A 87 -3.67 6.92 -19.34
C ASP A 87 -3.97 8.32 -18.73
N GLN A 88 -4.47 8.38 -17.49
CA GLN A 88 -4.86 9.61 -16.79
C GLN A 88 -3.89 10.06 -15.69
N HIS A 89 -2.96 9.20 -15.24
CA HIS A 89 -2.12 9.49 -14.07
C HIS A 89 -0.67 9.02 -14.28
N ASN A 90 0.17 9.96 -14.69
CA ASN A 90 1.62 9.82 -14.68
C ASN A 90 2.14 9.73 -13.23
N ASP A 91 2.51 8.53 -12.81
CA ASP A 91 3.69 8.18 -12.00
C ASP A 91 4.14 9.08 -10.82
N ILE A 92 3.20 9.68 -10.08
CA ILE A 92 3.50 10.23 -8.73
C ILE A 92 2.84 9.39 -7.62
N GLY A 93 1.86 8.53 -7.95
CA GLY A 93 0.90 7.92 -7.02
C GLY A 93 0.88 6.39 -6.96
N ARG A 94 2.03 5.69 -7.01
CA ARG A 94 2.10 4.29 -6.54
C ARG A 94 1.94 4.18 -5.00
N ALA A 95 1.91 5.33 -4.34
CA ALA A 95 1.18 5.62 -3.12
C ALA A 95 -0.28 5.96 -3.50
N TYR A 96 -1.35 5.22 -3.24
CA TYR A 96 -1.72 4.35 -2.13
C TYR A 96 -2.90 3.49 -2.58
N LEU A 97 -2.91 2.21 -2.23
CA LEU A 97 -4.15 1.46 -2.00
C LEU A 97 -4.07 0.68 -0.70
N ILE A 98 -2.87 0.41 -0.19
CA ILE A 98 -2.68 -0.42 0.98
C ILE A 98 -1.91 0.39 2.01
N PHE A 99 -2.64 0.75 3.05
CA PHE A 99 -2.12 1.31 4.27
C PHE A 99 -1.99 0.19 5.29
N PHE A 100 -1.06 0.34 6.21
CA PHE A 100 -0.84 -0.59 7.30
C PHE A 100 -1.12 0.13 8.60
N ALA A 101 -2.22 -0.21 9.27
CA ALA A 101 -2.45 0.26 10.63
C ALA A 101 -1.76 -0.66 11.63
N LYS A 102 -0.96 -0.08 12.52
CA LYS A 102 -0.25 -0.80 13.59
C LYS A 102 -1.25 -1.60 14.43
N LYS A 103 -0.86 -2.82 14.82
CA LYS A 103 -1.61 -3.62 15.79
C LYS A 103 -1.83 -2.77 17.04
N ASP A 104 -3.10 -2.65 17.45
CA ASP A 104 -3.58 -1.84 18.59
C ASP A 104 -3.71 -0.32 18.36
N GLY A 105 -3.55 0.18 17.12
CA GLY A 105 -3.98 1.53 16.77
C GLY A 105 -5.51 1.64 16.78
N ASP A 106 -6.06 2.65 17.46
CA ASP A 106 -7.50 2.94 17.42
C ASP A 106 -7.92 3.27 15.99
N LEU A 107 -8.68 2.37 15.37
CA LEU A 107 -9.21 2.56 14.03
C LEU A 107 -10.54 3.29 14.11
N GLU A 108 -10.51 4.62 14.20
CA GLU A 108 -11.67 5.39 13.77
C GLU A 108 -11.75 5.32 12.24
N HIS A 109 -12.54 4.36 11.76
CA HIS A 109 -12.81 4.18 10.35
C HIS A 109 -13.31 5.49 9.73
N ASN A 110 -12.42 6.20 9.02
CA ASN A 110 -12.83 7.21 8.05
C ASN A 110 -13.50 6.50 6.88
N SER A 111 -14.78 6.21 7.06
CA SER A 111 -15.70 5.95 5.96
C SER A 111 -15.61 7.14 5.02
N PHE A 112 -14.99 6.92 3.86
CA PHE A 112 -15.14 7.81 2.72
C PHE A 112 -16.63 7.77 2.33
N LYS A 113 -17.43 8.66 2.94
CA LYS A 113 -18.76 8.97 2.42
C LYS A 113 -18.52 9.80 1.17
N ALA A 114 -18.49 9.13 0.02
CA ALA A 114 -18.67 9.77 -1.26
C ALA A 114 -19.95 10.63 -1.20
N LYS A 115 -19.82 11.93 -1.51
CA LYS A 115 -20.97 12.81 -1.74
C LYS A 115 -21.58 12.52 -3.10
#